data_AF-A0A924PY64-F1
#
_entry.id   AF-A0A924PY64-F1
#
_cell.length_a   1.000
_cell.length_b   1.000
_cell.length_c   1.000
_cell.angle_alpha   90.00
_cell.angle_beta   90.00
_cell.angle_gamma   90.00
#
_symmetry.space_group_name_H-M   'P 1'
#
loop_
_entity.id
_entity.type
_entity.pdbx_description
1 polymer ?
#
loop_
_entity_poly.entity_id
_entity_poly.type
_entity_poly.pdbx_seq_one_letter_code
_entity_poly.pdbx_strand_id
1 'polypeptide(L)' 'MTEALQQPGLESLPKSFEPAAIEARWGPEWERRNYAVAGYRGTGAPKDSVASFAIQLPPPNVTGTLHMGHAFNQTIMDSL' A
#
# COMPACT_ATOMS: atom_id res chain seq x y z
N MET A 1 -2.41 -20.24 -33.35
CA MET A 1 -3.63 -19.79 -32.66
C MET A 1 -3.28 -19.73 -31.18
N THR A 2 -3.15 -18.53 -30.63
CA THR A 2 -2.78 -18.31 -29.23
C THR A 2 -3.98 -18.64 -28.36
N GLU A 3 -3.85 -19.65 -27.51
CA GLU A 3 -4.87 -20.04 -26.53
C GLU A 3 -5.10 -18.86 -25.58
N ALA A 4 -6.33 -18.34 -25.55
CA ALA A 4 -6.66 -17.24 -24.66
C ALA A 4 -6.60 -17.75 -23.22
N LEU A 5 -5.73 -17.16 -22.40
CA LEU A 5 -5.59 -17.52 -20.98
C LEU A 5 -6.95 -17.41 -20.30
N GLN A 6 -7.45 -18.52 -19.77
CA GLN A 6 -8.71 -18.55 -19.04
C GLN A 6 -8.54 -17.81 -17.71
N GLN A 7 -9.23 -16.68 -17.55
CA GLN A 7 -9.25 -15.87 -16.34
C GLN A 7 -10.59 -16.06 -15.62
N PRO A 8 -10.75 -17.12 -14.80
CA PRO A 8 -11.98 -17.36 -14.07
C PRO A 8 -12.28 -16.16 -13.15
N GLY A 9 -13.51 -15.63 -13.25
CA GLY A 9 -13.98 -14.51 -12.43
C GLY A 9 -13.98 -13.16 -13.14
N LEU A 10 -13.35 -13.02 -14.32
CA LEU A 10 -13.33 -11.76 -15.08
C LEU A 10 -14.76 -11.27 -15.40
N GLU A 11 -15.64 -12.19 -15.82
CA GLU A 11 -17.05 -11.91 -16.15
C GLU A 11 -17.89 -11.44 -14.94
N SER A 12 -17.40 -11.69 -13.71
CA SER A 12 -18.08 -11.32 -12.47
C SER A 12 -17.61 -9.99 -11.87
N LEU A 13 -16.57 -9.37 -12.46
CA LEU A 13 -16.06 -8.10 -12.00
C LEU A 13 -16.97 -6.95 -12.45
N PRO A 14 -17.14 -5.90 -11.61
CA PRO A 14 -17.85 -4.71 -12.03
C PRO A 14 -17.12 -4.05 -13.21
N LYS A 15 -17.90 -3.50 -14.15
CA LYS A 15 -17.36 -2.78 -15.32
C LYS A 15 -16.68 -1.46 -14.95
N SER A 16 -17.01 -0.91 -13.78
CA SER A 16 -16.45 0.32 -13.23
C SER A 16 -15.59 -0.01 -12.02
N PHE A 17 -14.51 0.76 -11.84
CA PHE A 17 -13.68 0.69 -10.65
C PHE A 17 -14.26 1.59 -9.55
N GLU A 18 -14.60 0.99 -8.41
CA GLU A 18 -15.18 1.67 -7.25
C GLU A 18 -14.17 1.68 -6.09
N PRO A 19 -13.28 2.69 -5.99
CA PRO A 19 -12.19 2.69 -5.01
C PRO A 19 -12.69 2.70 -3.57
N ALA A 20 -13.75 3.45 -3.28
CA ALA A 20 -14.24 3.65 -1.91
C ALA A 20 -14.61 2.33 -1.20
N ALA A 21 -15.23 1.39 -1.91
CA ALA A 21 -15.59 0.09 -1.33
C ALA A 21 -14.36 -0.79 -1.04
N ILE A 22 -13.33 -0.66 -1.86
CA ILE A 22 -12.07 -1.41 -1.73
C ILE A 22 -11.26 -0.84 -0.57
N GLU A 23 -11.09 0.48 -0.53
CA GLU A 23 -10.37 1.20 0.52
C GLU A 23 -11.01 0.98 1.90
N ALA A 24 -12.35 1.07 1.99
CA ALA A 24 -13.09 0.84 3.22
C ALA A 24 -12.93 -0.58 3.78
N ARG A 25 -12.64 -1.56 2.92
CA ARG A 25 -12.36 -2.95 3.33
C ARG A 25 -10.91 -3.13 3.75
N TRP A 26 -9.96 -2.67 2.93
CA TRP A 26 -8.55 -3.02 3.09
C TRP A 26 -7.83 -2.17 4.11
N GLY A 27 -8.14 -0.86 4.22
CA GLY A 27 -7.52 0.01 5.22
C GLY A 27 -7.62 -0.56 6.64
N PRO A 28 -8.84 -0.83 7.15
CA PRO A 28 -9.01 -1.41 8.48
C PRO A 28 -8.39 -2.80 8.63
N GLU A 29 -8.39 -3.62 7.57
CA GLU A 29 -7.81 -4.95 7.63
C GLU A 29 -6.27 -4.91 7.73
N TRP A 30 -5.62 -3.98 7.03
CA TRP A 30 -4.17 -3.78 7.13
C TRP A 30 -3.76 -3.26 8.51
N GLU A 31 -4.53 -2.33 9.07
CA GLU A 31 -4.33 -1.83 10.44
C GLU A 31 -4.49 -2.95 11.47
N ARG A 32 -5.59 -3.73 11.38
CA ARG A 32 -5.83 -4.87 12.28
C ARG A 32 -4.70 -5.90 12.27
N ARG A 33 -4.05 -6.07 11.12
CA ARG A 33 -2.93 -7.00 10.94
C ARG A 33 -1.56 -6.37 11.21
N ASN A 34 -1.49 -5.09 11.55
CA ASN A 34 -0.25 -4.36 11.80
C ASN A 34 0.75 -4.43 10.63
N TYR A 35 0.27 -4.40 9.38
CA TYR A 35 1.16 -4.52 8.21
C TYR A 35 2.16 -3.38 8.06
N ALA A 36 1.84 -2.19 8.59
CA ALA A 36 2.75 -1.04 8.58
C ALA A 36 3.76 -1.03 9.76
N VAL A 37 3.71 -2.02 10.67
CA VAL A 37 4.68 -2.11 11.76
C VAL A 37 6.00 -2.66 11.23
N ALA A 38 7.08 -1.91 11.42
CA ALA A 38 8.41 -2.30 10.97
C ALA A 38 8.87 -3.62 11.62
N GLY A 39 9.44 -4.51 10.81
CA GLY A 39 9.96 -5.79 11.25
C GLY A 39 10.15 -6.75 10.09
N TYR A 40 10.91 -7.82 10.32
CA TYR A 40 11.14 -8.83 9.30
C TYR A 40 9.89 -9.69 9.10
N ARG A 41 9.22 -9.56 7.95
CA ARG A 41 8.04 -10.38 7.59
C ARG A 41 6.90 -10.32 8.65
N GLY A 42 6.63 -9.14 9.19
CA GLY A 42 5.52 -8.93 10.13
C GLY A 42 5.79 -9.43 11.56
N THR A 43 7.05 -9.73 11.92
CA THR A 43 7.42 -10.13 13.28
C THR A 43 7.51 -8.97 14.27
N GLY A 44 7.53 -7.72 13.79
CA GLY A 44 7.82 -6.54 14.62
C GLY A 44 9.26 -6.44 15.12
N ALA A 45 10.16 -7.32 14.66
CA ALA A 45 11.56 -7.37 15.09
C ALA A 45 12.52 -7.40 13.88
N PRO A 46 13.70 -6.77 13.99
CA PRO A 46 14.73 -6.87 12.95
C PRO A 46 15.29 -8.29 12.86
N LYS A 47 15.96 -8.58 11.74
CA LYS A 47 16.72 -9.82 11.55
C LYS A 47 18.12 -9.45 11.09
N ASP A 48 19.13 -9.68 11.92
CA ASP A 48 20.51 -9.21 11.72
C ASP A 48 21.13 -9.62 10.38
N SER A 49 20.71 -10.77 9.83
CA SER A 49 21.18 -11.26 8.53
C SER A 49 20.52 -10.57 7.32
N VAL A 50 19.68 -9.56 7.53
CA VAL A 50 18.91 -8.88 6.49
C VAL A 50 19.12 -7.38 6.61
N ALA A 51 19.53 -6.75 5.53
CA ALA A 51 19.71 -5.30 5.49
C ALA A 51 18.37 -4.59 5.74
N SER A 52 18.40 -3.58 6.61
CA SER A 52 17.25 -2.72 6.87
C SER A 52 17.14 -1.63 5.82
N PHE A 53 15.92 -1.27 5.46
CA PHE A 53 15.60 -0.15 4.60
C PHE A 53 14.81 0.90 5.39
N ALA A 54 15.13 2.17 5.20
CA ALA A 54 14.46 3.27 5.88
C ALA A 54 14.44 4.51 4.96
N ILE A 55 13.30 5.19 4.93
CA ILE A 55 13.13 6.48 4.26
C ILE A 55 12.90 7.53 5.34
N GLN A 56 13.76 8.56 5.36
CA GLN A 56 13.64 9.65 6.30
C GLN A 56 12.56 10.62 5.81
N LEU A 57 11.44 10.70 6.53
CA LEU A 57 10.47 11.77 6.35
C LEU A 57 10.90 12.98 7.20
N PRO A 58 11.06 14.18 6.61
CA PRO A 58 11.33 15.38 7.41
C PRO A 58 10.13 15.67 8.32
N PRO A 59 10.34 16.31 9.49
CA PRO A 59 9.25 16.69 10.38
C PRO A 59 8.17 17.47 9.61
N PRO A 60 6.88 17.10 9.74
CA PRO A 60 5.84 17.76 8.98
C PRO A 60 5.69 19.21 9.46
N ASN A 61 5.82 20.15 8.53
CA ASN A 61 5.35 21.52 8.74
C ASN A 61 3.85 21.54 8.53
N VAL A 62 3.07 21.56 9.61
CA VAL A 62 1.60 21.58 9.54
C VAL A 62 1.11 23.01 9.37
N THR A 63 1.10 23.49 8.13
CA THR A 63 0.66 24.87 7.78
C THR A 63 -0.62 24.91 6.94
N GLY A 64 -1.25 23.76 6.65
CA GLY A 64 -2.46 23.68 5.83
C GLY A 64 -2.94 22.26 5.58
N THR A 65 -3.75 22.07 4.53
CA THR A 65 -4.27 20.76 4.11
C THR A 65 -3.36 20.10 3.07
N LEU A 66 -3.33 18.76 3.04
CA LEU A 66 -2.60 18.01 2.02
C LEU A 66 -3.23 18.24 0.63
N HIS A 67 -2.39 18.63 -0.33
CA HIS A 67 -2.74 18.70 -1.76
C HIS A 67 -2.08 17.57 -2.57
N MET A 68 -2.46 17.42 -3.85
CA MET A 68 -1.98 16.36 -4.76
C MET A 68 -0.45 16.21 -4.84
N GLY A 69 0.30 17.31 -4.76
CA GLY A 69 1.78 17.24 -4.69
C GLY A 69 2.32 16.43 -3.50
N HIS A 70 1.64 16.46 -2.34
CA HIS A 70 2.01 15.60 -1.21
C HIS A 70 1.73 14.14 -1.53
N ALA A 71 0.55 13.83 -2.06
CA ALA A 71 0.17 12.47 -2.42
C ALA A 71 1.18 11.87 -3.41
N PHE A 72 1.54 12.61 -4.45
CA PHE A 72 2.54 12.18 -5.43
C PHE A 72 3.90 11.84 -4.81
N ASN A 73 4.46 12.74 -3.99
CA ASN A 73 5.76 12.50 -3.36
C ASN A 73 5.72 11.32 -2.37
N GLN A 74 4.63 11.18 -1.61
CA GLN A 74 4.45 10.07 -0.68
C GLN A 74 4.28 8.73 -1.41
N THR A 75 3.55 8.69 -2.52
CA THR A 75 3.40 7.47 -3.34
C THR A 75 4.73 6.99 -3.91
N ILE A 76 5.62 7.91 -4.32
CA ILE A 76 6.96 7.53 -4.76
C ILE A 76 7.71 6.82 -3.63
N MET A 77 7.68 7.36 -2.42
CA MET A 77 8.37 6.75 -1.27
C MET A 77 7.74 5.43 -0.82
N ASP A 78 6.40 5.31 -0.86
CA ASP A 78 5.66 4.09 -0.51
C ASP A 78 5.92 2.92 -1.48
N SER A 79 6.35 3.23 -2.70
CA SER A 79 6.64 2.22 -3.73
C SER A 79 8.06 1.63 -3.67
N LEU A 80 8.94 2.15 -2.80
CA LEU A 80 10.35 1.73 -2.65
C LEU A 80 10.52 0.66 -1.57
#